data_AF-A0A1G1VSA2-F1
#
_entry.id   AF-A0A1G1VSA2-F1
#
_cell.length_a   1.000
_cell.length_b   1.000
_cell.length_c   1.000
_cell.angle_alpha   90.00
_cell.angle_beta   90.00
_cell.angle_gamma   90.00
#
_symmetry.space_group_name_H-M   'P 1'
#
loop_
_entity.id
_entity.type
_entity.pdbx_description
1 polymer ?
#
loop_
_entity_poly.entity_id
_entity_poly.type
_entity_poly.pdbx_seq_one_letter_code
_entity_poly.pdbx_strand_id
1 'polypeptide(L)'
;MEQRVIKIGNSVGVIIPQPLRRQIRLRPGEKVIVEADVVAREIVVRRKGTISKRSSVTPEFYKWLEKFNQRYAGALRELADR
;
A
#
# COMPACT_ATOMS: atom_id res chain seq x y z
N MET A 1 -1.49 -12.07 -18.98
CA MET A 1 -0.06 -11.98 -19.39
C MET A 1 0.75 -12.50 -18.23
N GLU A 2 1.54 -13.53 -18.47
CA GLU A 2 2.38 -14.15 -17.45
C GLU A 2 3.84 -13.81 -17.76
N GLN A 3 4.61 -13.46 -16.73
CA GLN A 3 6.01 -13.05 -16.82
C GLN A 3 6.80 -13.84 -15.79
N ARG A 4 8.00 -14.29 -16.13
CA ARG A 4 8.89 -14.96 -15.17
C ARG A 4 9.64 -13.93 -14.34
N VAL A 5 9.83 -14.25 -13.07
CA VAL A 5 10.75 -13.53 -12.20
C VAL A 5 12.18 -13.89 -12.63
N ILE A 6 13.01 -12.86 -12.86
CA ILE A 6 14.41 -13.02 -13.28
C ILE A 6 15.36 -12.59 -12.17
N LYS A 7 16.49 -13.29 -12.02
CA LYS A 7 17.54 -12.92 -11.06
C LYS A 7 18.39 -11.79 -11.65
N ILE A 8 18.62 -10.75 -10.86
CA ILE A 8 19.45 -9.59 -11.19
C ILE A 8 20.42 -9.37 -10.02
N GLY A 9 21.63 -9.93 -10.12
CA GLY A 9 22.60 -9.90 -9.02
C GLY A 9 22.07 -10.60 -7.77
N ASN A 10 21.96 -9.86 -6.66
CA ASN A 10 21.35 -10.33 -5.41
C ASN A 10 19.83 -10.06 -5.31
N SER A 11 19.23 -9.52 -6.37
CA SER A 11 17.82 -9.14 -6.40
C SER A 11 17.05 -9.97 -7.42
N VAL A 12 15.73 -9.80 -7.43
CA VAL A 12 14.85 -10.33 -8.47
C VAL A 12 14.08 -9.19 -9.13
N GLY A 13 13.72 -9.37 -10.39
CA GLY A 13 12.98 -8.40 -11.17
C GLY A 13 11.91 -9.05 -12.04
N VAL A 14 10.98 -8.23 -12.49
CA VAL A 14 9.98 -8.56 -13.52
C VAL A 14 10.03 -7.49 -14.59
N ILE A 15 9.77 -7.87 -15.84
CA ILE A 15 9.75 -6.92 -16.95
C ILE A 15 8.37 -6.27 -17.01
N ILE A 16 8.32 -4.94 -16.93
CA ILE A 16 7.07 -4.19 -17.11
C ILE A 16 6.78 -4.10 -18.61
N PRO A 17 5.69 -4.73 -19.10
CA PRO A 17 5.34 -4.73 -20.51
C PRO A 17 5.05 -3.32 -21.03
N GLN A 18 5.33 -3.07 -22.31
CA GLN A 18 5.10 -1.78 -22.95
C GLN A 18 3.64 -1.25 -22.82
N PRO A 19 2.58 -2.08 -22.95
CA PRO A 19 1.21 -1.62 -22.73
C PRO A 19 0.99 -1.09 -21.31
N LEU A 20 1.42 -1.84 -20.29
CA LEU A 20 1.28 -1.45 -18.90
C LEU A 20 2.08 -0.19 -18.59
N ARG A 21 3.35 -0.15 -19.04
CA ARG A 21 4.22 1.02 -18.93
C ARG A 21 3.57 2.28 -19.49
N ARG A 22 2.92 2.19 -20.66
CA ARG A 22 2.21 3.32 -21.30
C ARG A 22 0.97 3.75 -20.52
N GLN A 23 0.19 2.81 -20.01
CA GLN A 23 -1.01 3.10 -19.21
C GLN A 23 -0.67 3.91 -17.95
N ILE A 24 0.37 3.49 -17.22
CA ILE A 24 0.85 4.20 -16.02
C ILE A 24 1.85 5.31 -16.35
N ARG A 25 2.07 5.59 -17.64
CA ARG A 25 2.99 6.60 -18.22
C ARG A 25 4.46 6.50 -17.78
N LEU A 26 4.89 5.36 -17.21
CA LEU A 26 6.17 5.20 -16.53
C LEU A 26 7.33 5.33 -17.54
N ARG A 27 8.33 6.16 -17.25
CA ARG A 27 9.48 6.37 -18.14
C ARG A 27 10.73 5.64 -17.61
N PRO A 28 11.59 5.11 -18.50
CA PRO A 28 12.90 4.60 -18.09
C PRO A 28 13.69 5.66 -17.32
N GLY A 29 14.33 5.28 -16.22
CA GLY A 29 15.10 6.18 -15.35
C GLY A 29 14.28 6.95 -14.30
N GLU A 30 12.94 6.86 -14.30
CA GLU A 30 12.12 7.44 -13.23
C GLU A 30 12.34 6.70 -11.89
N LYS A 31 12.37 7.47 -10.80
CA LYS A 31 12.43 6.90 -9.44
C LYS A 31 11.06 6.38 -9.02
N VAL A 32 11.03 5.13 -8.59
CA VAL A 32 9.82 4.47 -8.07
C VAL A 32 10.05 3.99 -6.64
N ILE A 33 8.96 3.81 -5.91
CA ILE A 33 8.90 3.16 -4.61
C ILE A 33 8.33 1.77 -4.83
N VAL A 34 8.97 0.75 -4.26
CA VAL A 34 8.55 -0.64 -4.33
C VAL A 34 8.24 -1.09 -2.90
N GLU A 35 7.00 -1.48 -2.65
CA GLU A 35 6.51 -1.94 -1.35
C GLU A 35 5.89 -3.34 -1.50
N ALA A 36 5.94 -4.12 -0.42
CA ALA A 36 5.23 -5.39 -0.34
C ALA A 36 3.92 -5.19 0.43
N ASP A 37 2.81 -5.64 -0.14
CA ASP A 37 1.56 -5.89 0.60
C ASP A 37 1.57 -7.36 1.03
N VAL A 38 1.93 -7.62 2.29
CA VAL A 38 2.08 -8.98 2.82
C VAL A 38 0.72 -9.68 2.95
N VAL A 39 -0.36 -8.91 3.14
CA VAL A 39 -1.71 -9.47 3.31
C VAL A 39 -2.26 -9.92 1.96
N ALA A 40 -2.16 -9.06 0.95
CA ALA A 40 -2.57 -9.38 -0.42
C ALA A 40 -1.57 -10.28 -1.16
N ARG A 41 -0.35 -10.44 -0.63
CA ARG A 41 0.79 -11.12 -1.28
C ARG A 41 1.16 -10.47 -2.62
N GLU A 42 1.20 -9.14 -2.63
CA GLU A 42 1.47 -8.35 -3.83
C GLU A 42 2.71 -7.47 -3.68
N ILE A 43 3.35 -7.15 -4.81
CA ILE A 43 4.37 -6.10 -4.88
C ILE A 43 3.74 -4.88 -5.55
N VAL A 44 3.75 -3.76 -4.84
CA VAL A 44 3.16 -2.51 -5.31
C VAL A 44 4.28 -1.56 -5.72
N VAL A 45 4.28 -1.15 -6.99
CA VAL A 45 5.23 -0.17 -7.54
C VAL A 45 4.51 1.17 -7.73
N ARG A 46 5.00 2.24 -7.09
CA ARG A 46 4.43 3.60 -7.19
C ARG A 46 5.47 4.61 -7.63
N ARG A 47 5.06 5.67 -8.32
CA ARG A 47 5.96 6.79 -8.65
C ARG A 47 6.35 7.54 -7.37
N LYS A 48 7.62 7.94 -7.27
CA LYS A 48 8.09 8.82 -6.19
C LYS A 48 7.34 10.16 -6.29
N GLY A 49 6.65 10.57 -5.22
CA GLY A 49 5.85 11.80 -5.17
C GLY A 49 4.34 11.58 -5.36
N THR A 50 3.91 10.43 -5.87
CA THR A 50 2.51 9.98 -5.76
C THR A 50 2.35 9.29 -4.41
N ILE A 51 2.48 10.07 -3.33
CA ILE A 51 1.92 9.69 -2.04
C ILE A 51 0.40 9.86 -2.21
N SER A 52 -0.24 8.98 -2.96
CA SER A 52 -1.59 8.64 -2.56
C SER A 52 -1.36 7.95 -1.23
N LYS A 53 -1.54 8.70 -0.13
CA LYS A 53 -2.10 8.12 1.06
C LYS A 53 -3.35 7.40 0.55
N ARG A 54 -3.24 6.13 0.16
CA ARG A 54 -4.29 5.19 0.53
C ARG A 54 -4.17 5.20 2.03
N SER A 55 -4.79 6.21 2.65
CA SER A 55 -5.18 6.13 4.04
C SER A 55 -5.83 4.77 4.09
N SER A 56 -5.17 3.83 4.74
CA SER A 56 -5.64 2.46 4.99
C SER A 56 -6.86 2.46 5.90
N VAL A 57 -7.59 3.57 5.93
CA VAL A 57 -8.70 3.89 6.79
C VAL A 57 -9.87 4.13 5.84
N THR A 58 -10.66 3.08 5.65
CA THR A 58 -11.88 3.20 4.88
C THR A 58 -12.88 4.09 5.61
N PRO A 59 -13.79 4.78 4.91
CA PRO A 59 -14.88 5.49 5.55
C PRO A 59 -15.70 4.60 6.49
N GLU A 60 -15.85 3.30 6.18
CA GLU A 60 -16.47 2.34 7.10
C GLU A 60 -15.65 2.15 8.38
N PHE A 61 -14.32 2.06 8.30
CA PHE A 61 -13.47 1.95 9.48
C PHE A 61 -13.57 3.19 10.37
N TYR A 62 -13.60 4.39 9.79
CA TYR A 62 -13.81 5.61 10.58
C TYR A 62 -15.14 5.61 11.32
N LYS A 63 -16.23 5.21 10.65
CA LYS A 63 -17.55 5.10 11.29
C LYS A 63 -17.59 4.02 12.37
N TRP A 64 -16.92 2.90 12.16
CA TRP A 64 -16.80 1.85 13.17
C TRP A 64 -15.99 2.34 14.37
N LEU A 65 -14.85 3.00 14.14
CA LEU A 65 -13.99 3.54 15.19
C LEU A 65 -14.69 4.60 16.02
N GLU A 66 -15.47 5.48 15.39
CA GLU A 66 -16.27 6.48 16.09
C GLU A 66 -17.32 5.84 17.00
N LYS A 67 -18.05 4.84 16.50
CA LYS A 67 -19.00 4.06 17.31
C LYS A 67 -18.31 3.28 18.44
N PHE A 68 -17.14 2.70 18.17
CA PHE A 68 -16.35 1.99 19.17
C PHE A 68 -15.92 2.93 20.29
N ASN A 69 -15.36 4.08 19.95
CA ASN A 69 -14.94 5.10 20.92
C ASN A 69 -16.11 5.63 21.73
N GLN A 70 -17.27 5.88 21.11
CA GLN A 70 -18.47 6.32 21.84
C GLN A 70 -18.99 5.23 22.80
N ARG A 71 -19.04 3.98 22.36
CA ARG A 71 -19.55 2.86 23.16
C ARG A 71 -18.66 2.53 24.36
N TYR A 72 -17.34 2.67 24.20
CA TYR A 72 -16.37 2.26 25.20
C TYR A 72 -15.60 3.43 25.83
N ALA A 73 -16.06 4.67 25.64
CA ALA A 73 -15.39 5.89 26.14
C ALA A 73 -15.06 5.82 27.64
N GLY A 74 -16.00 5.31 28.46
CA GLY A 74 -15.81 5.14 29.91
C GLY A 74 -14.68 4.17 30.24
N ALA A 75 -14.74 2.96 29.68
CA ALA A 75 -13.72 1.92 29.89
C ALA A 75 -12.34 2.34 29.36
N LEU A 76 -12.28 3.08 28.25
CA LEU A 76 -11.03 3.59 27.70
C LEU A 76 -10.42 4.68 28.59
N ARG A 77 -11.23 5.52 29.24
CA ARG A 77 -10.74 6.48 30.24
C ARG A 77 -10.22 5.79 31.49
N GLU A 78 -10.97 4.82 32.01
CA GLU A 78 -10.55 4.04 33.18
C GLU A 78 -9.25 3.26 32.95
N LEU A 79 -9.01 2.81 31.71
CA LEU A 79 -7.74 2.19 31.31
C LEU A 79 -6.59 3.19 31.17
N ALA A 80 -6.87 4.44 30.78
CA ALA A 80 -5.85 5.47 30.63
C ALA A 80 -5.41 6.09 31.96
N ASP A 81 -6.30 6.08 32.96
CA ASP A 81 -6.04 6.59 34.31
C ASP A 81 -5.34 5.55 35.22
N ARG A 82 -4.99 4.37 34.69
CA ARG A 82 -4.15 3.34 35.33
C ARG A 82 -2.74 3.33 34.77
#